data_AF-X5X157-F1
#
_entry.id   AF-X5X157-F1
#
_cell.length_a   1.000
_cell.length_b   1.000
_cell.length_c   1.000
_cell.angle_alpha   90.00
_cell.angle_beta   90.00
_cell.angle_gamma   90.00
#
_symmetry.space_group_name_H-M   'P 1'
#
loop_
_entity.id
_entity.type
_entity.pdbx_description
1 polymer ?
#
loop_
_entity_poly.entity_id
_entity_poly.type
_entity_poly.pdbx_seq_one_letter_code
_entity_poly.pdbx_strand_id
1 'polypeptide(L)'
;MSYLDANAYAQWYSKATGDDWRLPSDEEWAFAAAERFAGEFEGVENDTNNPARRWLTSYKAEVDLNRKPDPLPRSRGSFGVNSLGLADFSGNVWEWTSTCYVRTTLAVDGTDVVSSVDNCGVHVLEGLHRAYMSNFVGDGKSGGCAVGTPPDNLGFRLVREHRGWANRFLGYLGIA
;
A
#
# COMPACT_ATOMS: atom_id res chain seq x y z
N MET A 1 13.49 1.15 6.61
CA MET A 1 13.62 0.31 5.41
C MET A 1 12.90 1.00 4.27
N SER A 2 13.58 1.22 3.15
CA SER A 2 13.04 1.92 1.98
C SER A 2 12.31 0.99 1.02
N TYR A 3 11.57 1.57 0.08
CA TYR A 3 11.02 0.84 -1.08
C TYR A 3 12.10 0.09 -1.87
N LEU A 4 13.26 0.73 -2.08
CA LEU A 4 14.37 0.14 -2.83
C LEU A 4 14.92 -1.10 -2.13
N ASP A 5 15.01 -1.08 -0.79
CA ASP A 5 15.42 -2.24 0.00
C ASP A 5 14.42 -3.39 -0.14
N ALA A 6 13.12 -3.10 -0.04
CA ALA A 6 12.05 -4.08 -0.16
C ALA A 6 12.03 -4.74 -1.55
N ASN A 7 12.18 -3.94 -2.61
CA ASN A 7 12.26 -4.43 -3.99
C ASN A 7 13.56 -5.22 -4.23
N ALA A 8 14.70 -4.75 -3.72
CA ALA A 8 15.97 -5.48 -3.81
C ALA A 8 15.90 -6.84 -3.10
N TYR A 9 15.26 -6.89 -1.93
CA TYR A 9 15.02 -8.15 -1.21
C TYR A 9 14.13 -9.10 -2.02
N ALA A 10 13.03 -8.61 -2.61
CA ALA A 10 12.16 -9.42 -3.46
C ALA A 10 12.95 -10.06 -4.61
N GLN A 11 13.75 -9.25 -5.33
CA GLN A 11 14.59 -9.73 -6.44
C GLN A 11 15.63 -10.76 -6.00
N TRP A 12 16.27 -10.55 -4.84
CA TRP A 12 17.20 -11.51 -4.28
C TRP A 12 16.48 -12.82 -3.91
N TYR A 13 15.32 -12.74 -3.27
CA TYR A 13 14.55 -13.89 -2.82
C TYR A 13 14.05 -14.73 -4.01
N SER A 14 13.68 -14.07 -5.10
CA SER A 14 13.37 -14.74 -6.38
C SER A 14 14.53 -15.55 -6.90
N LYS A 15 15.74 -14.97 -6.94
CA LYS A 15 16.95 -15.68 -7.38
C LYS A 15 17.31 -16.83 -6.45
N ALA A 16 17.14 -16.66 -5.15
CA ALA A 16 17.47 -17.67 -4.15
C ALA A 16 16.53 -18.88 -4.19
N THR A 17 15.25 -18.67 -4.49
CA THR A 17 14.21 -19.71 -4.46
C THR A 17 13.91 -20.31 -5.84
N GLY A 18 14.20 -19.60 -6.93
CA GLY A 18 13.81 -19.98 -8.29
C GLY A 18 12.33 -19.74 -8.61
N ASP A 19 11.59 -19.15 -7.66
CA ASP A 19 10.23 -18.66 -7.85
C ASP A 19 10.24 -17.15 -8.11
N ASP A 20 9.16 -16.62 -8.68
CA ASP A 20 9.02 -15.19 -8.98
C ASP A 20 8.30 -14.49 -7.81
N TRP A 21 9.06 -13.76 -7.00
CA TRP A 21 8.59 -12.96 -5.89
C TRP A 21 8.70 -11.47 -6.17
N ARG A 22 7.66 -10.73 -5.80
CA ARG A 22 7.57 -9.27 -5.92
C ARG A 22 6.77 -8.66 -4.79
N LEU A 23 6.81 -7.33 -4.68
CA LEU A 23 5.85 -6.60 -3.85
C LEU A 23 4.44 -6.72 -4.47
N PRO A 24 3.38 -6.78 -3.66
CA PRO A 24 2.00 -6.72 -4.15
C PRO A 24 1.71 -5.36 -4.79
N SER A 25 0.76 -5.29 -5.73
CA SER A 25 0.09 -4.03 -6.02
C SER A 25 -0.80 -3.61 -4.83
N ASP A 26 -1.19 -2.35 -4.77
CA ASP A 26 -2.14 -1.89 -3.75
C ASP A 26 -3.49 -2.59 -3.87
N GLU A 27 -3.94 -2.94 -5.08
CA GLU A 27 -5.17 -3.72 -5.27
C GLU A 27 -5.03 -5.15 -4.77
N GLU A 28 -3.89 -5.81 -5.03
CA GLU A 28 -3.61 -7.15 -4.51
C GLU A 28 -3.52 -7.14 -2.98
N TRP A 29 -2.91 -6.10 -2.41
CA TRP A 29 -2.85 -5.93 -0.96
C TRP A 29 -4.24 -5.74 -0.37
N ALA A 30 -5.05 -4.85 -0.95
CA ALA A 30 -6.41 -4.58 -0.51
C ALA A 30 -7.28 -5.84 -0.58
N PHE A 31 -7.18 -6.58 -1.67
CA PHE A 31 -7.84 -7.87 -1.83
C PHE A 31 -7.42 -8.87 -0.75
N ALA A 32 -6.11 -9.00 -0.52
CA ALA A 32 -5.57 -9.91 0.48
C ALA A 32 -5.91 -9.49 1.93
N ALA A 33 -6.15 -8.20 2.18
CA ALA A 33 -6.54 -7.67 3.48
C ALA A 33 -7.97 -8.04 3.88
N ALA A 34 -8.85 -8.31 2.91
CA ALA A 34 -10.25 -8.71 3.13
C ALA A 34 -10.98 -7.76 4.11
N GLU A 35 -11.65 -8.27 5.13
CA GLU A 35 -12.36 -7.44 6.12
C GLU A 35 -11.45 -6.57 7.00
N ARG A 36 -10.13 -6.67 6.82
CA ARG A 36 -9.16 -5.78 7.48
C ARG A 36 -8.80 -4.58 6.62
N PHE A 37 -9.16 -4.53 5.34
CA PHE A 37 -8.89 -3.36 4.50
C PHE A 37 -9.66 -2.16 5.03
N ALA A 38 -8.96 -1.07 5.32
CA ALA A 38 -9.55 0.21 5.68
C ALA A 38 -9.27 1.19 4.53
N GLY A 39 -10.23 1.33 3.62
CA GLY A 39 -10.11 2.27 2.51
C GLY A 39 -9.98 3.72 3.00
N GLU A 40 -9.39 4.58 2.17
CA GLU A 40 -9.06 5.97 2.52
C GLU A 40 -10.30 6.83 2.90
N PHE A 41 -11.52 6.41 2.54
CA PHE A 41 -12.75 7.16 2.75
C PHE A 41 -13.96 6.34 3.20
N GLU A 42 -13.76 5.14 3.76
CA GLU A 42 -14.90 4.36 4.27
C GLU A 42 -15.53 5.01 5.52
N GLY A 43 -16.86 5.11 5.55
CA GLY A 43 -17.60 5.70 6.68
C GLY A 43 -17.61 7.23 6.75
N VAL A 44 -17.11 7.92 5.72
CA VAL A 44 -17.00 9.38 5.69
C VAL A 44 -18.23 10.01 5.03
N GLU A 45 -18.74 11.10 5.61
CA GLU A 45 -19.87 11.85 5.04
C GLU A 45 -19.51 12.39 3.65
N ASN A 46 -20.32 12.04 2.65
CA ASN A 46 -20.15 12.48 1.27
C ASN A 46 -21.27 13.45 0.88
N ASP A 47 -21.08 14.73 1.19
CA ASP A 47 -21.98 15.81 0.79
C ASP A 47 -21.46 16.43 -0.52
N THR A 48 -22.19 16.21 -1.61
CA THR A 48 -21.83 16.74 -2.94
C THR A 48 -21.87 18.27 -2.99
N ASN A 49 -22.66 18.92 -2.13
CA ASN A 49 -22.72 20.38 -2.04
C ASN A 49 -21.65 20.96 -1.12
N ASN A 50 -21.00 20.12 -0.31
CA ASN A 50 -19.90 20.52 0.56
C ASN A 50 -18.85 19.40 0.70
N PRO A 51 -17.96 19.23 -0.30
CA PRO A 51 -16.95 18.18 -0.29
C PRO A 51 -15.95 18.30 0.87
N ALA A 52 -15.87 19.47 1.54
CA ALA A 52 -15.03 19.65 2.72
C ALA A 52 -15.53 18.85 3.94
N ARG A 53 -16.83 18.50 4.01
CA ARG A 53 -17.37 17.64 5.10
C ARG A 53 -16.71 16.27 5.15
N ARG A 54 -16.30 15.77 3.98
CA ARG A 54 -15.55 14.52 3.87
C ARG A 54 -14.23 14.61 4.66
N TRP A 55 -13.47 15.65 4.40
CA TRP A 55 -12.19 15.90 5.08
C TRP A 55 -12.34 16.09 6.59
N LEU A 56 -13.37 16.84 7.02
CA LEU A 56 -13.64 17.07 8.44
C LEU A 56 -13.98 15.78 9.19
N THR A 57 -14.80 14.92 8.59
CA THR A 57 -15.20 13.64 9.20
C THR A 57 -14.03 12.66 9.26
N SER A 58 -13.21 12.59 8.21
CA SER A 58 -11.97 11.80 8.19
C SER A 58 -10.98 12.26 9.26
N TYR A 59 -10.73 13.58 9.36
CA TYR A 59 -9.85 14.14 10.38
C TYR A 59 -10.37 13.86 11.79
N LYS A 60 -11.68 14.01 12.01
CA LYS A 60 -12.30 13.69 13.30
C LYS A 60 -12.11 12.21 13.66
N ALA A 61 -12.34 11.29 12.72
CA ALA A 61 -12.13 9.87 12.95
C ALA A 61 -10.68 9.56 13.36
N GLU A 62 -9.69 10.16 12.68
CA GLU A 62 -8.27 10.00 13.02
C GLU A 62 -7.96 10.55 14.43
N VAL A 63 -8.50 11.71 14.79
CA VAL A 63 -8.33 12.27 16.14
C VAL A 63 -8.99 11.37 17.20
N ASP A 64 -10.20 10.88 16.93
CA ASP A 64 -10.97 10.05 17.86
C ASP A 64 -10.31 8.67 18.09
N LEU A 65 -9.52 8.15 17.14
CA LEU A 65 -8.67 6.97 17.34
C LEU A 65 -7.64 7.18 18.46
N ASN A 66 -7.23 8.43 18.73
CA ASN A 66 -6.29 8.81 19.80
C ASN A 66 -5.08 7.87 19.90
N ARG A 67 -4.48 7.54 18.74
CA ARG A 67 -3.45 6.52 18.63
C ARG A 67 -2.20 6.96 19.40
N LYS A 68 -1.76 6.13 20.33
CA LYS A 68 -0.44 6.27 20.94
C LYS A 68 0.60 5.67 19.99
N PRO A 69 1.78 6.31 19.80
CA PRO A 69 2.87 5.71 19.04
C PRO A 69 3.18 4.32 19.58
N ASP A 70 3.23 3.31 18.70
CA ASP A 70 3.70 1.96 19.03
C ASP A 70 4.98 1.67 18.22
N PRO A 71 6.14 2.17 18.66
CA PRO A 71 7.36 2.14 17.87
C PRO A 71 7.98 0.75 17.80
N LEU A 72 7.49 -0.24 18.56
CA LEU A 72 8.04 -1.59 18.59
C LEU A 72 7.11 -2.54 17.83
N PRO A 73 7.51 -3.03 16.64
CA PRO A 73 6.76 -4.06 15.96
C PRO A 73 6.57 -5.28 16.85
N ARG A 74 5.36 -5.82 16.84
CA ARG A 74 4.98 -7.02 17.61
C ARG A 74 5.24 -8.27 16.79
N SER A 75 5.26 -9.41 17.47
CA SER A 75 5.36 -10.73 16.82
C SER A 75 4.24 -10.94 15.80
N ARG A 76 4.51 -11.76 14.78
CA ARG A 76 3.50 -12.11 13.78
C ARG A 76 2.24 -12.68 14.42
N GLY A 77 1.08 -12.26 13.93
CA GLY A 77 -0.26 -12.63 14.40
C GLY A 77 -0.79 -11.75 15.53
N SER A 78 -0.02 -10.80 16.06
CA SER A 78 -0.47 -9.92 17.14
C SER A 78 -1.61 -8.98 16.77
N PHE A 79 -1.83 -8.73 15.47
CA PHE A 79 -2.96 -7.94 14.98
C PHE A 79 -4.08 -8.84 14.42
N GLY A 80 -3.99 -10.14 14.65
CA GLY A 80 -4.98 -11.13 14.27
C GLY A 80 -4.86 -11.59 12.81
N VAL A 81 -5.75 -12.50 12.46
CA VAL A 81 -5.83 -13.14 11.14
C VAL A 81 -7.17 -12.77 10.51
N ASN A 82 -7.19 -12.54 9.21
CA ASN A 82 -8.40 -12.25 8.46
C ASN A 82 -9.08 -13.52 7.93
N SER A 83 -10.24 -13.35 7.29
CA SER A 83 -11.02 -14.45 6.70
C SER A 83 -10.28 -15.28 5.64
N LEU A 84 -9.21 -14.73 5.04
CA LEU A 84 -8.34 -15.40 4.09
C LEU A 84 -7.15 -16.13 4.74
N GLY A 85 -7.07 -16.15 6.07
CA GLY A 85 -5.99 -16.81 6.79
C GLY A 85 -4.68 -16.02 6.84
N LEU A 86 -4.71 -14.74 6.45
CA LEU A 86 -3.53 -13.88 6.44
C LEU A 86 -3.48 -12.99 7.68
N ALA A 87 -2.28 -12.86 8.26
CA ALA A 87 -2.07 -12.16 9.50
C ALA A 87 -1.61 -10.71 9.29
N ASP A 88 -1.83 -9.90 10.33
CA ASP A 88 -1.25 -8.57 10.53
C ASP A 88 -1.51 -7.56 9.42
N PHE A 89 -2.65 -7.68 8.73
CA PHE A 89 -3.17 -6.57 7.95
C PHE A 89 -3.65 -5.43 8.86
N SER A 90 -3.44 -4.20 8.41
CA SER A 90 -3.91 -2.98 9.08
C SER A 90 -3.35 -2.78 10.49
N GLY A 91 -2.13 -3.26 10.72
CA GLY A 91 -1.43 -3.12 11.99
C GLY A 91 0.03 -3.53 11.87
N ASN A 92 0.77 -3.42 12.96
CA ASN A 92 2.21 -3.69 13.07
C ASN A 92 3.12 -2.74 12.30
N VAL A 93 3.00 -2.74 10.97
CA VAL A 93 3.82 -1.94 10.05
C VAL A 93 2.96 -1.47 8.87
N TRP A 94 3.33 -0.34 8.27
CA TRP A 94 2.86 -0.02 6.93
C TRP A 94 3.71 -0.77 5.92
N GLU A 95 3.08 -1.18 4.83
CA GLU A 95 3.69 -2.08 3.88
C GLU A 95 3.79 -1.44 2.51
N TRP A 96 5.01 -1.46 1.96
CA TRP A 96 5.24 -1.02 0.59
C TRP A 96 4.51 -1.90 -0.42
N THR A 97 3.86 -1.26 -1.38
CA THR A 97 3.31 -1.88 -2.58
C THR A 97 4.15 -1.49 -3.80
N SER A 98 4.00 -2.20 -4.91
CA SER A 98 4.60 -1.82 -6.20
C SER A 98 3.87 -0.68 -6.90
N THR A 99 2.73 -0.23 -6.38
CA THR A 99 1.91 0.80 -7.02
C THR A 99 2.52 2.19 -6.82
N CYS A 100 2.72 2.92 -7.92
CA CYS A 100 3.19 4.29 -7.92
C CYS A 100 2.05 5.27 -7.62
N TYR A 101 2.40 6.45 -7.09
CA TYR A 101 1.44 7.54 -7.00
C TYR A 101 1.04 8.04 -8.40
N VAL A 102 -0.26 7.97 -8.72
CA VAL A 102 -0.79 8.44 -10.00
C VAL A 102 -1.46 9.79 -9.83
N ARG A 103 -1.03 10.77 -10.63
CA ARG A 103 -1.76 12.03 -10.76
C ARG A 103 -2.70 11.92 -11.94
N THR A 104 -4.00 11.95 -11.66
CA THR A 104 -5.05 11.90 -12.69
C THR A 104 -5.65 13.29 -12.91
N THR A 105 -5.77 13.69 -14.17
CA THR A 105 -6.52 14.87 -14.60
C THR A 105 -7.86 14.41 -15.15
N LEU A 106 -8.95 14.80 -14.50
CA LEU A 106 -10.30 14.51 -14.95
C LEU A 106 -10.78 15.56 -15.96
N ALA A 107 -11.73 15.17 -16.81
CA ALA A 107 -12.47 16.08 -17.66
C ALA A 107 -13.26 17.09 -16.82
N VAL A 108 -13.68 18.20 -17.43
CA VAL A 108 -14.35 19.31 -16.72
C VAL A 108 -15.66 18.86 -16.07
N ASP A 109 -16.36 17.91 -16.69
CA ASP A 109 -17.58 17.27 -16.18
C ASP A 109 -17.29 16.13 -15.18
N GLY A 110 -16.02 15.76 -14.99
CA GLY A 110 -15.57 14.72 -14.08
C GLY A 110 -15.88 13.29 -14.53
N THR A 111 -16.39 13.09 -15.75
CA THR A 111 -16.83 11.74 -16.19
C THR A 111 -15.71 10.92 -16.82
N ASP A 112 -14.67 11.58 -17.33
CA ASP A 112 -13.56 10.93 -18.03
C ASP A 112 -12.19 11.32 -17.48
N VAL A 113 -11.21 10.45 -17.69
CA VAL A 113 -9.80 10.73 -17.43
C VAL A 113 -9.18 11.32 -18.70
N VAL A 114 -8.71 12.56 -18.60
CA VAL A 114 -8.01 13.26 -19.70
C VAL A 114 -6.55 12.82 -19.78
N SER A 115 -5.90 12.67 -18.63
CA SER A 115 -4.51 12.20 -18.56
C SER A 115 -4.20 11.62 -17.18
N SER A 116 -3.24 10.71 -17.16
CA SER A 116 -2.65 10.16 -15.93
C SER A 116 -1.13 10.21 -16.03
N VAL A 117 -0.48 10.56 -14.93
CA VAL A 117 0.98 10.59 -14.81
C VAL A 117 1.41 9.77 -13.62
N ASP A 118 2.19 8.72 -13.89
CA ASP A 118 2.76 7.86 -12.86
C ASP A 118 4.02 8.48 -12.27
N ASN A 119 4.03 8.68 -10.95
CA ASN A 119 5.13 9.28 -10.22
C ASN A 119 5.78 8.23 -9.31
N CYS A 120 6.57 7.32 -9.89
CA CYS A 120 7.23 6.22 -9.15
C CYS A 120 8.40 6.67 -8.24
N GLY A 121 8.56 7.98 -8.03
CA GLY A 121 9.31 8.52 -6.89
C GLY A 121 8.55 8.41 -5.57
N VAL A 122 7.24 8.15 -5.62
CA VAL A 122 6.32 7.96 -4.49
C VAL A 122 5.54 6.68 -4.72
N HIS A 123 5.48 5.81 -3.71
CA HIS A 123 4.70 4.57 -3.78
C HIS A 123 3.56 4.60 -2.77
N VAL A 124 2.53 3.81 -3.06
CA VAL A 124 1.42 3.55 -2.16
C VAL A 124 1.90 2.59 -1.07
N LEU A 125 1.55 2.92 0.17
CA LEU A 125 1.72 2.06 1.32
C LEU A 125 0.36 1.76 1.89
N GLU A 126 0.19 0.50 2.25
CA GLU A 126 -1.03 0.04 2.87
C GLU A 126 -0.77 -0.35 4.32
N GLY A 127 -1.79 -0.24 5.15
CA GLY A 127 -1.68 -0.39 6.58
C GLY A 127 -3.00 -0.06 7.25
N LEU A 128 -2.95 0.59 8.41
CA LEU A 128 -4.17 1.01 9.12
C LEU A 128 -5.01 1.98 8.27
N HIS A 129 -4.34 2.80 7.47
CA HIS A 129 -4.91 3.63 6.42
C HIS A 129 -3.90 3.72 5.28
N ARG A 130 -4.37 3.97 4.06
CA ARG A 130 -3.49 4.21 2.91
C ARG A 130 -2.59 5.42 3.15
N ALA A 131 -1.30 5.27 2.86
CA ALA A 131 -0.32 6.34 2.92
C ALA A 131 0.48 6.41 1.62
N TYR A 132 1.07 7.57 1.35
CA TYR A 132 1.94 7.78 0.20
C TYR A 132 3.31 8.22 0.70
N MET A 133 4.36 7.52 0.28
CA MET A 133 5.71 7.84 0.74
C MET A 133 6.69 7.87 -0.41
N SER A 134 7.50 8.94 -0.42
CA SER A 134 8.59 9.09 -1.35
C SER A 134 9.65 8.02 -1.11
N ASN A 135 10.30 7.55 -2.17
CA ASN A 135 11.48 6.73 -2.04
C ASN A 135 12.56 7.53 -1.32
N PHE A 136 13.22 6.89 -0.35
CA PHE A 136 14.29 7.49 0.43
C PHE A 136 15.47 6.54 0.52
N VAL A 137 16.67 7.10 0.66
CA VAL A 137 17.92 6.35 0.86
C VAL A 137 18.37 6.40 2.34
N GLY A 138 17.87 7.39 3.10
CA GLY A 138 18.18 7.58 4.53
C GLY A 138 16.99 7.31 5.45
N ASP A 139 16.98 7.91 6.64
CA ASP A 139 15.81 7.81 7.54
C ASP A 139 14.65 8.61 6.95
N GLY A 140 13.52 7.94 6.70
CA GLY A 140 12.33 8.47 6.03
C GLY A 140 11.52 9.46 6.88
N LYS A 141 12.17 10.30 7.71
CA LYS A 141 11.52 11.20 8.67
C LYS A 141 10.61 12.26 8.03
N SER A 142 10.69 12.47 6.72
CA SER A 142 10.01 13.57 6.02
C SER A 142 9.11 13.13 4.85
N GLY A 143 8.64 11.88 4.83
CA GLY A 143 7.76 11.39 3.76
C GLY A 143 6.33 11.13 4.23
N GLY A 144 5.37 11.82 3.63
CA GLY A 144 3.95 11.45 3.66
C GLY A 144 3.13 12.13 4.76
N CYS A 145 2.24 13.03 4.36
CA CYS A 145 0.91 13.26 4.95
C CYS A 145 0.10 14.14 3.99
N ALA A 146 -0.81 13.53 3.22
CA ALA A 146 -2.00 14.24 2.73
C ALA A 146 -3.17 14.09 3.73
N VAL A 147 -3.17 13.00 4.52
CA VAL A 147 -4.12 12.66 5.59
C VAL A 147 -3.43 11.75 6.62
N GLY A 148 -3.77 11.88 7.91
CA GLY A 148 -3.41 10.91 8.96
C GLY A 148 -2.11 11.17 9.74
N THR A 149 -1.89 10.37 10.78
CA THR A 149 -0.61 10.29 11.53
C THR A 149 0.37 9.39 10.78
N PRO A 150 1.64 9.79 10.59
CA PRO A 150 2.61 8.98 9.86
C PRO A 150 2.78 7.57 10.48
N PRO A 151 3.20 6.59 9.66
CA PRO A 151 3.43 5.23 10.13
C PRO A 151 4.57 5.18 11.14
N ASP A 152 4.37 4.47 12.26
CA ASP A 152 5.43 4.27 13.25
C ASP A 152 6.55 3.34 12.73
N ASN A 153 6.19 2.43 11.81
CA ASN A 153 7.08 1.43 11.25
C ASN A 153 6.75 1.16 9.77
N LEU A 154 7.80 0.89 8.97
CA LEU A 154 7.70 0.55 7.56
C LEU A 154 8.28 -0.85 7.30
N GLY A 155 7.51 -1.67 6.62
CA GLY A 155 7.83 -3.03 6.24
C GLY A 155 7.27 -3.35 4.85
N PHE A 156 7.13 -4.63 4.55
CA PHE A 156 6.59 -5.11 3.29
C PHE A 156 6.15 -6.58 3.43
N ARG A 157 5.32 -7.03 2.50
CA ARG A 157 5.10 -8.45 2.23
C ARG A 157 5.41 -8.76 0.78
N LEU A 158 5.60 -10.04 0.49
CA LEU A 158 5.83 -10.51 -0.88
C LEU A 158 4.63 -11.32 -1.35
N VAL A 159 4.36 -11.21 -2.65
CA VAL A 159 3.49 -12.12 -3.38
C VAL A 159 4.35 -12.99 -4.30
N ARG A 160 3.94 -14.24 -4.46
CA ARG A 160 4.57 -15.16 -5.41
C ARG A 160 3.71 -15.22 -6.66
N GLU A 161 4.33 -14.91 -7.80
CA GLU A 161 3.69 -15.00 -9.10
C GLU A 161 3.56 -16.47 -9.51
N HIS A 162 2.34 -16.91 -9.77
CA HIS A 162 2.06 -18.24 -10.28
C HIS A 162 1.99 -18.22 -11.81
N ARG A 163 3.13 -18.10 -12.48
CA ARG A 163 3.19 -18.27 -13.93
C ARG A 163 2.88 -19.73 -14.27
N GLY A 164 1.77 -19.95 -14.98
CA GLY A 164 1.47 -21.24 -15.60
C GLY A 164 2.65 -21.74 -16.44
N TRP A 165 2.78 -23.05 -16.62
CA TRP A 165 3.93 -23.69 -17.29
C TRP A 165 4.27 -23.07 -18.66
N ALA A 166 3.26 -22.64 -19.42
CA ALA A 166 3.44 -21.95 -20.70
C ALA A 166 4.17 -20.59 -20.56
N ASN A 167 3.84 -19.78 -19.55
CA ASN A 167 4.48 -18.49 -19.31
C ASN A 167 5.89 -18.63 -18.73
N ARG A 168 6.15 -19.70 -17.97
CA ARG A 168 7.53 -20.07 -17.57
C ARG A 168 8.40 -20.42 -18.78
N PHE A 169 7.85 -21.17 -19.74
CA PHE A 169 8.56 -21.57 -20.96
C PHE A 169 8.80 -20.38 -21.91
N LEU A 170 7.81 -19.50 -22.08
CA LEU A 170 7.95 -18.28 -22.88
C LEU A 170 8.92 -17.27 -22.26
N GLY A 171 8.93 -17.15 -20.92
CA GLY A 171 9.92 -16.34 -20.20
C GLY A 171 11.35 -16.86 -20.35
N TYR A 172 11.54 -18.19 -20.37
CA TYR A 172 12.85 -18.79 -20.64
C TYR A 172 13.36 -18.53 -22.07
N LEU A 173 12.43 -18.35 -23.03
CA LEU A 173 12.74 -18.02 -24.42
C LEU A 173 12.83 -16.52 -24.69
N GLY A 174 12.58 -15.66 -23.70
CA GLY A 174 12.61 -14.21 -23.84
C GLY A 174 11.49 -13.62 -24.69
N ILE A 175 10.33 -14.28 -24.75
CA ILE A 175 9.19 -13.90 -25.61
C ILE A 175 8.09 -13.13 -24.82
N ALA A 176 8.32 -12.85 -23.54
CA ALA A 176 7.39 -12.10 -22.67
C ALA A 176 8.06 -10.87 -22.08
#